data_AF-A0A2R5FD81-F1
#
_entry.id   AF-A0A2R5FD81-F1
#
_cell.length_a   1.000
_cell.length_b   1.000
_cell.length_c   1.000
_cell.angle_alpha   90.00
_cell.angle_beta   90.00
_cell.angle_gamma   90.00
#
_symmetry.space_group_name_H-M   'P 1'
#
loop_
_entity.id
_entity.type
_entity.pdbx_description
1 polymer ?
#
loop_
_entity_poly.entity_id
_entity_poly.type
_entity_poly.pdbx_seq_one_letter_code
_entity_poly.pdbx_strand_id
1 'polypeptide(L)' 'APKRKCHRLDPRYVATLQEALEQSLTTMDALHFFREKWGQTEADWSAMPGDKPASFPDDKQLKTKLANMKHALKKQRSEV' A
#
# COMPACT_ATOMS: atom_id res chain seq x y z
N ALA A 1 -22.22 10.75 17.00
CA ALA A 1 -21.54 10.83 15.69
C ALA A 1 -21.14 9.42 15.26
N PRO A 2 -21.47 8.95 14.04
CA PRO A 2 -21.11 7.60 13.64
C PRO A 2 -19.59 7.54 13.48
N LYS A 3 -18.96 6.60 14.21
CA LYS A 3 -17.53 6.31 14.11
C LYS A 3 -17.22 5.98 12.65
N ARG A 4 -16.52 6.88 11.95
CA ARG A 4 -15.99 6.61 10.61
C ARG A 4 -15.17 5.32 10.73
N LYS A 5 -15.70 4.22 10.19
CA LYS A 5 -14.91 2.99 10.03
C LYS A 5 -13.76 3.40 9.14
N CYS A 6 -12.60 3.65 9.75
CA CYS A 6 -11.37 3.91 9.03
C CYS A 6 -11.17 2.62 8.22
N HIS A 7 -11.40 2.68 6.90
CA HIS A 7 -11.14 1.57 6.01
C HIS A 7 -9.64 1.29 6.14
N ARG A 8 -9.30 0.35 7.01
CA ARG A 8 -7.93 -0.10 7.17
C ARG A 8 -7.62 -0.88 5.92
N LEU A 9 -6.70 -0.34 5.12
CA LEU A 9 -6.03 -1.09 4.07
C LEU A 9 -5.52 -2.40 4.70
N ASP A 10 -5.69 -3.50 3.96
CA ASP A 10 -5.10 -4.78 4.33
C ASP A 10 -3.61 -4.59 4.69
N PRO A 11 -3.13 -5.20 5.79
CA PRO A 11 -1.74 -5.08 6.22
C PRO A 11 -0.73 -5.42 5.12
N ARG A 12 -1.08 -6.34 4.21
CA ARG A 12 -0.24 -6.76 3.08
C ARG A 12 -0.06 -5.63 2.07
N TYR A 13 -1.11 -4.84 1.80
CA TYR A 13 -0.98 -3.61 1.00
C TYR A 13 -0.02 -2.62 1.64
N VAL A 14 -0.11 -2.48 2.97
CA VAL A 14 0.77 -1.57 3.69
C VAL A 14 2.22 -2.05 3.59
N ALA A 15 2.47 -3.36 3.71
CA ALA A 15 3.80 -3.95 3.54
C ALA A 15 4.37 -3.68 2.14
N THR A 16 3.63 -3.98 1.06
CA THR A 16 4.09 -3.74 -0.31
C THR A 16 4.36 -2.26 -0.60
N LEU A 17 3.53 -1.35 -0.05
CA LEU A 17 3.77 0.10 -0.16
C LEU A 17 4.98 0.55 0.65
N GLN A 18 5.24 -0.09 1.79
CA GLN A 18 6.42 0.20 2.60
C GLN A 18 7.68 -0.24 1.88
N GLU A 19 7.72 -1.45 1.32
CA GLU A 19 8.86 -1.93 0.53
C GLU A 19 9.18 -1.01 -0.65
N ALA A 20 8.15 -0.49 -1.32
CA ALA A 20 8.33 0.48 -2.39
C ALA A 20 8.97 1.78 -1.90
N LEU A 21 8.60 2.25 -0.70
CA LEU A 21 9.14 3.46 -0.09
C LEU A 21 10.54 3.23 0.50
N GLU A 22 10.83 2.04 1.04
CA GLU A 22 12.16 1.65 1.55
C GLU A 22 13.20 1.64 0.43
N GLN A 23 12.80 1.29 -0.78
CA GLN A 23 13.61 1.44 -2.00
C GLN A 23 13.82 2.91 -2.44
N SER A 24 13.37 3.89 -1.66
CA SER A 24 13.44 5.32 -1.96
C SER A 24 12.78 5.72 -3.29
N LEU A 25 11.80 4.94 -3.75
CA LEU A 25 11.07 5.22 -4.98
C LEU A 25 10.28 6.53 -4.87
N THR A 26 10.11 7.21 -6.00
CA THR A 26 9.21 8.37 -6.06
C THR A 26 7.77 7.92 -5.85
N THR A 27 6.85 8.86 -5.59
CA THR A 27 5.44 8.51 -5.37
C THR A 27 4.79 7.86 -6.60
N MET A 28 5.25 8.21 -7.82
CA MET A 28 4.77 7.57 -9.05
C MET A 28 5.38 6.17 -9.22
N ASP A 29 6.69 6.02 -8.99
CA ASP A 29 7.36 4.72 -9.05
C ASP A 29 6.82 3.75 -8.00
N ALA A 30 6.56 4.23 -6.78
CA ALA A 30 5.97 3.42 -5.72
C ALA A 30 4.56 2.94 -6.08
N LEU A 31 3.76 3.77 -6.77
CA LEU A 31 2.45 3.37 -7.29
C LEU A 31 2.58 2.35 -8.42
N HIS A 32 3.56 2.52 -9.31
CA HIS A 32 3.80 1.58 -10.41
C HIS A 32 4.28 0.22 -9.89
N PHE A 33 5.28 0.22 -9.01
CA PHE A 33 5.79 -0.97 -8.32
C PHE A 33 4.69 -1.69 -7.55
N PHE A 34 3.86 -0.94 -6.82
CA PHE A 34 2.73 -1.51 -6.10
C PHE A 34 1.73 -2.18 -7.06
N ARG A 35 1.37 -1.53 -8.18
CA ARG A 35 0.47 -2.13 -9.19
C ARG A 35 1.04 -3.41 -9.79
N GLU A 36 2.34 -3.42 -10.07
CA GLU A 36 3.02 -4.60 -10.64
C GLU A 36 3.05 -5.76 -9.63
N LYS A 37 3.58 -5.52 -8.43
CA LYS A 37 3.70 -6.53 -7.37
C LYS A 37 2.36 -7.03 -6.88
N TRP A 38 1.43 -6.11 -6.64
CA TRP A 38 0.12 -6.47 -6.13
C TRP A 38 -0.76 -7.10 -7.21
N GLY A 39 -0.70 -6.61 -8.45
CA GLY A 39 -1.40 -7.24 -9.57
C GLY A 39 -0.97 -8.69 -9.79
N GLN A 40 0.33 -8.98 -9.63
CA GLN A 40 0.85 -10.35 -9.62
C GLN A 40 0.29 -11.17 -8.45
N THR A 41 0.17 -10.57 -7.26
CA THR A 41 -0.35 -11.21 -6.04
C THR A 41 -1.85 -11.51 -6.16
N GLU A 42 -2.66 -10.59 -6.72
CA GLU A 42 -4.08 -10.84 -7.01
C GLU A 42 -4.27 -11.96 -8.02
N ALA A 43 -3.45 -12.00 -9.07
CA ALA A 43 -3.49 -13.06 -10.07
C ALA A 43 -3.12 -14.43 -9.47
N ASP A 44 -2.09 -14.47 -8.64
CA ASP A 44 -1.65 -15.68 -7.92
C ASP A 44 -2.73 -16.19 -6.97
N TRP A 45 -3.37 -15.31 -6.21
CA TRP A 45 -4.47 -15.67 -5.30
C TRP A 45 -5.74 -16.08 -6.03
N SER A 46 -6.06 -15.42 -7.16
CA SER A 46 -7.19 -15.84 -7.99
C SER A 46 -6.99 -17.25 -8.56
N ALA A 47 -5.75 -17.75 -8.61
CA ALA A 47 -5.45 -19.13 -9.00
C ALA A 47 -5.48 -20.11 -7.81
N MET A 48 -5.49 -19.64 -6.56
CA MET A 48 -5.61 -20.48 -5.36
C MET A 48 -7.08 -20.75 -5.00
N PRO A 49 -7.50 -22.03 -4.89
CA PRO A 49 -8.86 -22.35 -4.49
C PRO A 49 -9.03 -22.15 -2.97
N GLY A 50 -9.50 -20.97 -2.55
CA GLY A 50 -9.96 -20.77 -1.16
C GLY A 50 -9.77 -19.37 -0.59
N ASP A 51 -8.80 -18.60 -1.08
CA ASP A 51 -8.55 -17.23 -0.59
C ASP A 51 -9.13 -16.23 -1.58
N LYS A 52 -10.16 -15.50 -1.16
CA LYS A 52 -10.76 -14.46 -2.01
C LYS A 52 -9.79 -13.28 -2.00
N PRO A 53 -9.29 -12.81 -3.15
CA PRO A 53 -8.32 -11.74 -3.13
C PRO A 53 -8.92 -10.49 -2.49
N ALA A 54 -8.14 -9.85 -1.61
CA ALA A 54 -8.48 -8.52 -1.15
C ALA A 54 -8.59 -7.63 -2.39
N SER A 55 -9.71 -6.94 -2.56
CA SER A 55 -9.92 -6.09 -3.73
C SER A 55 -8.92 -4.93 -3.72
N PHE A 56 -8.30 -4.67 -4.87
CA PHE A 56 -7.39 -3.55 -5.05
C PHE A 56 -7.97 -2.24 -4.46
N PRO A 57 -7.25 -1.57 -3.54
CA PRO A 57 -7.72 -0.36 -2.92
C PRO A 57 -7.71 0.80 -3.91
N ASP A 58 -8.63 1.75 -3.69
CA ASP A 58 -8.75 2.92 -4.56
C ASP A 58 -7.47 3.78 -4.55
N ASP A 59 -7.11 4.35 -5.71
CA ASP A 59 -5.96 5.23 -5.89
C ASP A 59 -5.94 6.39 -4.88
N LYS A 60 -7.10 6.91 -4.46
CA LYS A 60 -7.18 7.98 -3.46
C LYS A 60 -6.70 7.53 -2.08
N GLN A 61 -7.02 6.29 -1.69
CA GLN A 61 -6.58 5.71 -0.42
C GLN A 61 -5.08 5.43 -0.45
N LEU A 62 -4.60 4.86 -1.56
CA LEU A 62 -3.19 4.61 -1.84
C LEU A 62 -2.34 5.88 -1.77
N LYS A 63 -2.72 6.92 -2.51
CA LYS A 63 -2.02 8.21 -2.53
C LYS A 63 -1.96 8.84 -1.14
N THR A 64 -3.09 8.81 -0.41
CA THR A 64 -3.15 9.32 0.97
C THR A 64 -2.22 8.53 1.90
N LYS A 65 -2.20 7.19 1.79
CA LYS A 65 -1.36 6.32 2.61
C LYS A 65 0.13 6.50 2.29
N LEU A 66 0.49 6.55 1.01
CA LEU A 66 1.86 6.83 0.54
C LEU A 66 2.36 8.19 1.02
N ALA A 67 1.54 9.23 0.93
CA ALA A 67 1.89 10.56 1.43
C ALA A 67 2.16 10.54 2.95
N ASN A 68 1.30 9.87 3.73
CA ASN A 68 1.48 9.73 5.17
C ASN A 68 2.75 8.92 5.52
N MET A 69 3.02 7.82 4.81
CA MET A 69 4.21 6.99 5.05
C MET A 69 5.49 7.72 4.65
N LYS A 70 5.51 8.43 3.52
CA LYS A 70 6.64 9.28 3.12
C LYS A 70 6.92 10.38 4.14
N HIS A 71 5.87 11.00 4.67
CA HIS A 71 5.99 12.00 5.73
C HIS A 71 6.51 11.39 7.04
N ALA A 72 6.04 10.19 7.41
CA ALA A 72 6.54 9.46 8.57
C ALA A 72 8.03 9.08 8.42
N LEU A 73 8.44 8.59 7.25
CA LEU A 73 9.84 8.28 6.93
C LEU A 73 10.72 9.54 6.97
N LYS A 74 10.23 10.67 6.44
CA LYS A 74 10.94 11.95 6.54
C LYS A 74 11.14 12.37 8.00
N LYS A 75 10.13 12.18 8.85
CA LYS A 75 10.22 12.46 10.29
C LYS A 75 11.22 11.57 11.00
N GLN A 76 11.16 10.25 10.77
CA GLN A 76 12.13 9.31 11.35
C GLN A 76 13.56 9.66 10.95
N ARG A 77 13.78 10.07 9.70
CA ARG A 77 15.10 10.42 9.16
C ARG A 77 15.63 11.78 9.62
N SER A 78 14.81 12.61 10.28
CA SER A 78 15.23 13.86 10.92
C SER A 78 15.49 13.72 12.42
N GLU A 79 15.21 12.56 13.00
CA GLU A 79 15.42 12.26 14.43
C GLU A 79 16.62 11.31 14.65
N VAL A 80 17.51 11.19 13.64
CA VAL A 80 18.78 10.45 13.70
C VAL A 80 19.94 11.43 13.62
#